data_AF-A0A958UGI0-F1
#
_entry.id   AF-A0A958UGI0-F1
#
_cell.length_a   1.000
_cell.length_b   1.000
_cell.length_c   1.000
_cell.angle_alpha   90.00
_cell.angle_beta   90.00
_cell.angle_gamma   90.00
#
_symmetry.space_group_name_H-M   'P 1'
#
loop_
_entity.id
_entity.type
_entity.pdbx_description
1 polymer ?
#
loop_
_entity_poly.entity_id
_entity_poly.type
_entity_poly.pdbx_seq_one_letter_code
_entity_poly.pdbx_strand_id
1 'polypeptide(L)'
;MESLRLYKKIIKWVFWATIVLIVFLTAQAIYETDNWKLFDMDFNTRDHIISAYGALIGGVLAFLSILFVLYQVYEQREQILIEKQEATEEKVQDLRDRLLLLINYLTTLNKDIVAHGNRMEVFYKAEQDHPAAMNTVYFNVNKNFERVIEMDVLSNFKAFQHFFGNTSEDWQKLFINLYELAEFYNEAFKDLKRKYESHINDKVKTMKGIAVDMHNMLNAIARLVDDYRDKYGQEDYLKHSWSHLVNEYTPAHYAYLEEVKEKGDVPDFRYIADNLLFPFIKTAMDIRSNEGYDDMGSRDIIEVASTIRKKIWEVEEYSTQYAGDIEKQYNNYFCPDNESLKELMEIKSKIESKI
;
A
#
# COMPACT_ATOMS: atom_id res chain seq x y z
N MET A 1 -14.70 -17.60 41.40
CA MET A 1 -13.35 -17.80 41.96
C MET A 1 -13.32 -17.76 43.49
N GLU A 2 -13.96 -16.78 44.16
CA GLU A 2 -13.92 -16.68 45.63
C GLU A 2 -14.51 -17.89 46.37
N SER A 3 -15.63 -18.45 45.89
CA SER A 3 -16.24 -19.64 46.48
C SER A 3 -15.31 -20.86 46.41
N LEU A 4 -14.64 -21.12 45.28
CA LEU A 4 -13.66 -22.21 45.11
C LEU A 4 -12.46 -22.06 46.07
N ARG A 5 -11.94 -20.84 46.23
CA ARG A 5 -10.83 -20.56 47.18
C ARG A 5 -11.27 -20.79 48.63
N LEU A 6 -12.52 -20.46 48.97
CA LEU A 6 -13.09 -20.71 50.29
C LEU A 6 -13.19 -22.22 50.58
N TYR A 7 -13.70 -23.02 49.64
CA TYR A 7 -13.81 -24.48 49.79
C TYR A 7 -12.44 -25.14 49.92
N LYS A 8 -11.42 -24.74 49.14
CA LYS A 8 -10.05 -25.25 49.30
C LYS A 8 -9.47 -24.94 50.67
N LYS A 9 -9.74 -23.75 51.24
CA LYS A 9 -9.33 -23.40 52.61
C LYS A 9 -10.02 -24.30 53.65
N ILE A 10 -11.32 -24.51 53.52
CA ILE A 10 -12.08 -25.39 54.43
C ILE A 10 -11.54 -26.82 54.38
N ILE A 11 -11.30 -27.37 53.18
CA ILE A 11 -10.75 -28.72 53.01
C ILE A 11 -9.37 -28.84 53.66
N LYS A 12 -8.47 -27.84 53.49
CA LYS A 12 -7.17 -27.80 54.17
C LYS A 12 -7.29 -27.75 55.69
N TRP A 13 -8.25 -26.97 56.22
CA TRP A 13 -8.51 -26.91 57.66
C TRP A 13 -9.01 -28.25 58.22
N VAL A 14 -9.96 -28.89 57.53
CA VAL A 14 -10.49 -30.22 57.91
C VAL A 14 -9.39 -31.27 57.85
N PHE A 15 -8.51 -31.23 56.84
CA PHE A 15 -7.36 -32.11 56.75
C PHE A 15 -6.43 -31.99 57.97
N TRP A 16 -6.03 -30.77 58.32
CA TRP A 16 -5.18 -30.53 59.50
C TRP A 16 -5.87 -30.92 60.80
N ALA A 17 -7.15 -30.62 60.96
CA ALA A 17 -7.93 -31.04 62.13
C ALA A 17 -8.00 -32.56 62.26
N THR A 18 -8.16 -33.27 61.15
CA THR A 18 -8.19 -34.74 61.11
C THR A 18 -6.83 -35.32 61.51
N ILE A 19 -5.72 -34.75 61.04
CA ILE A 19 -4.37 -35.17 61.47
C ILE A 19 -4.17 -34.98 62.97
N VAL A 20 -4.56 -33.81 63.51
CA VAL A 20 -4.46 -33.54 64.94
C VAL A 20 -5.30 -34.53 65.76
N LEU A 21 -6.50 -34.88 65.27
CA LEU A 21 -7.35 -35.89 65.88
C LEU A 21 -6.67 -37.27 65.90
N ILE A 22 -6.05 -37.69 64.78
CA ILE A 22 -5.30 -38.96 64.73
C ILE A 22 -4.20 -38.96 65.78
N VAL A 23 -3.35 -37.92 65.81
CA VAL A 23 -2.24 -37.82 66.77
C VAL A 23 -2.75 -37.88 68.22
N PHE A 24 -3.85 -37.20 68.52
CA PHE A 24 -4.48 -37.24 69.84
C PHE A 24 -4.99 -38.64 70.20
N LEU A 25 -5.74 -39.30 69.31
CA LEU A 25 -6.27 -40.64 69.53
C LEU A 25 -5.13 -41.68 69.65
N THR A 26 -4.07 -41.55 68.86
CA THR A 26 -2.87 -42.38 68.98
C THR A 26 -2.19 -42.18 70.33
N ALA A 27 -2.05 -40.94 70.80
CA ALA A 27 -1.48 -40.64 72.11
C ALA A 27 -2.33 -41.19 73.26
N GLN A 28 -3.66 -41.10 73.16
CA GLN A 28 -4.58 -41.66 74.15
C GLN A 28 -4.52 -43.19 74.20
N ALA A 29 -4.50 -43.85 73.05
CA ALA A 29 -4.34 -45.31 72.97
C ALA A 29 -3.00 -45.77 73.58
N ILE A 30 -1.93 -44.99 73.40
CA ILE A 30 -0.64 -45.25 74.05
C ILE A 30 -0.73 -45.08 75.57
N TYR A 31 -1.36 -44.01 76.06
CA TYR A 31 -1.47 -43.72 77.50
C TYR A 31 -2.34 -44.74 78.27
N GLU A 32 -3.39 -45.29 77.65
CA GLU A 32 -4.24 -46.32 78.26
C GLU A 32 -3.59 -47.73 78.28
N THR A 33 -2.36 -47.85 77.79
CA THR A 33 -1.59 -49.10 77.76
C THR A 33 -0.50 -49.10 78.84
N ASP A 34 -0.74 -49.82 79.95
CA ASP A 34 0.28 -50.03 80.99
C ASP A 34 1.45 -50.87 80.42
N ASN A 35 2.69 -50.39 80.60
CA ASN A 35 3.93 -50.91 80.01
C ASN A 35 4.04 -50.81 78.48
N TRP A 36 3.87 -49.61 77.92
CA TRP A 36 4.19 -49.34 76.52
C TRP A 36 5.66 -49.65 76.18
N LYS A 37 5.88 -50.68 75.36
CA LYS A 37 7.13 -50.90 74.63
C LYS A 37 6.90 -50.56 73.18
N LEU A 38 7.82 -49.79 72.59
CA LEU A 38 7.84 -49.56 71.14
C LEU A 38 7.87 -50.93 70.44
N PHE A 39 6.81 -51.29 69.71
CA PHE A 39 6.63 -52.54 68.96
C PHE A 39 6.21 -53.83 69.71
N ASP A 40 5.69 -53.75 70.95
CA ASP A 40 5.11 -54.93 71.64
C ASP A 40 3.63 -54.68 71.96
N MET A 41 2.74 -54.90 70.98
CA MET A 41 1.29 -54.82 71.17
C MET A 41 0.75 -56.21 71.55
N ASP A 42 0.17 -56.34 72.75
CA ASP A 42 -0.42 -57.60 73.21
C ASP A 42 -1.81 -57.81 72.58
N PHE A 43 -1.84 -58.59 71.49
CA PHE A 43 -3.06 -58.94 70.75
C PHE A 43 -3.98 -59.93 71.48
N ASN A 44 -3.52 -60.62 72.54
CA ASN A 44 -4.27 -61.73 73.13
C ASN A 44 -5.28 -61.30 74.21
N THR A 45 -5.08 -60.16 74.88
CA THR A 45 -5.96 -59.69 75.97
C THR A 45 -6.83 -58.47 75.60
N ARG A 46 -6.51 -57.75 74.51
CA ARG A 46 -7.17 -56.49 74.11
C ARG A 46 -7.54 -56.40 72.63
N ASP A 47 -7.82 -57.55 72.00
CA ASP A 47 -8.14 -57.66 70.57
C ASP A 47 -9.25 -56.71 70.10
N HIS A 48 -10.25 -56.48 70.95
CA HIS A 48 -11.36 -55.56 70.70
C HIS A 48 -10.94 -54.08 70.63
N ILE A 49 -9.96 -53.65 71.43
CA ILE A 49 -9.46 -52.26 71.44
C ILE A 49 -8.56 -52.02 70.22
N ILE A 50 -7.66 -52.97 69.92
CA ILE A 50 -6.74 -52.87 68.79
C ILE A 50 -7.50 -52.96 67.46
N SER A 51 -8.48 -53.85 67.36
CA SER A 51 -9.37 -53.97 66.19
C SER A 51 -10.23 -52.70 65.99
N ALA A 52 -10.78 -52.14 67.06
CA ALA A 52 -11.53 -50.88 67.00
C ALA A 52 -10.64 -49.69 66.57
N TYR A 53 -9.40 -49.62 67.05
CA TYR A 53 -8.42 -48.60 66.66
C TYR A 53 -7.98 -48.76 65.20
N GLY A 54 -7.72 -49.99 64.74
CA GLY A 54 -7.40 -50.30 63.34
C GLY A 54 -8.56 -49.95 62.40
N ALA A 55 -9.81 -50.24 62.80
CA ALA A 55 -11.00 -49.84 62.05
C ALA A 55 -11.18 -48.31 62.02
N LEU A 56 -10.89 -47.62 63.12
CA LEU A 56 -10.94 -46.16 63.18
C LEU A 56 -9.86 -45.52 62.28
N ILE A 57 -8.62 -46.00 62.32
CA ILE A 57 -7.56 -45.55 61.40
C ILE A 57 -7.97 -45.81 59.95
N GLY A 58 -8.48 -47.01 59.66
CA GLY A 58 -8.96 -47.36 58.32
C GLY A 58 -10.06 -46.42 57.82
N GLY A 59 -11.04 -46.11 58.67
CA GLY A 59 -12.11 -45.15 58.37
C GLY A 59 -11.60 -43.73 58.16
N VAL A 60 -10.66 -43.28 58.97
CA VAL A 60 -10.04 -41.94 58.83
C VAL A 60 -9.18 -41.84 57.57
N LEU A 61 -8.41 -42.89 57.23
CA LEU A 61 -7.62 -42.94 55.99
C LEU A 61 -8.54 -42.97 54.75
N ALA A 62 -9.65 -43.69 54.81
CA ALA A 62 -10.66 -43.67 53.75
C ALA A 62 -11.28 -42.28 53.59
N PHE A 63 -11.60 -41.61 54.70
CA PHE A 63 -12.09 -40.22 54.70
C PHE A 63 -11.07 -39.25 54.11
N LEU A 64 -9.81 -39.33 54.52
CA LEU A 64 -8.71 -38.51 53.97
C LEU A 64 -8.51 -38.76 52.47
N SER A 65 -8.65 -40.00 52.03
CA SER A 65 -8.58 -40.36 50.60
C SER A 65 -9.71 -39.69 49.81
N ILE A 66 -10.95 -39.72 50.32
CA ILE A 66 -12.10 -39.03 49.71
C ILE A 66 -11.85 -37.50 49.70
N LEU A 67 -11.35 -36.94 50.79
CA LEU A 67 -11.06 -35.52 50.93
C LEU A 67 -9.97 -35.06 49.94
N PHE A 68 -8.95 -35.89 49.71
CA PHE A 68 -7.92 -35.64 48.71
C PHE A 68 -8.47 -35.68 47.28
N VAL A 69 -9.33 -36.66 46.95
CA VAL A 69 -10.03 -36.72 45.66
C VAL A 69 -10.89 -35.47 45.46
N LEU A 70 -11.63 -35.03 46.48
CA LEU A 70 -12.41 -33.78 46.41
C LEU A 70 -11.51 -32.57 46.14
N TYR A 71 -10.39 -32.45 46.86
CA TYR A 71 -9.43 -31.38 46.64
C TYR A 71 -8.90 -31.35 45.20
N GLN A 72 -8.51 -32.52 44.65
CA GLN A 72 -8.06 -32.65 43.26
C GLN A 72 -9.13 -32.23 42.25
N VAL A 73 -10.39 -32.63 42.46
CA VAL A 73 -11.51 -32.21 41.58
C VAL A 73 -11.69 -30.69 41.61
N TYR A 74 -11.59 -30.06 42.77
CA TYR A 74 -11.64 -28.60 42.88
C TYR A 74 -10.44 -27.92 42.21
N GLU A 75 -9.25 -28.51 42.30
CA GLU A 75 -8.06 -28.01 41.65
C GLU A 75 -8.13 -28.10 40.12
N GLN A 76 -8.55 -29.25 39.58
CA GLN A 76 -8.81 -29.41 38.15
C GLN A 76 -9.85 -28.41 37.65
N ARG A 77 -10.93 -28.17 38.41
CA ARG A 77 -11.93 -27.16 38.04
C ARG A 77 -11.35 -25.74 38.01
N GLU A 78 -10.50 -25.38 38.96
CA GLU A 78 -9.84 -24.06 38.97
C GLU A 78 -8.89 -23.93 37.78
N GLN A 79 -8.10 -24.95 37.49
CA GLN A 79 -7.18 -24.97 36.36
C GLN A 79 -7.92 -24.84 35.02
N ILE A 80 -9.00 -25.58 34.81
CA ILE A 80 -9.86 -25.46 33.61
C ILE A 80 -10.43 -24.05 33.46
N LEU A 81 -10.77 -23.38 34.56
CA LEU A 81 -11.28 -22.01 34.52
C LEU A 81 -10.18 -21.01 34.16
N ILE A 82 -8.97 -21.19 34.69
CA ILE A 82 -7.80 -20.35 34.36
C ILE A 82 -7.41 -20.56 32.89
N GLU A 83 -7.26 -21.80 32.42
CA GLU A 83 -6.93 -22.10 31.02
C GLU A 83 -7.97 -21.53 30.05
N LYS A 84 -9.26 -21.61 30.40
CA LYS A 84 -10.32 -20.98 29.60
C LYS A 84 -10.22 -19.46 29.59
N GLN A 85 -9.84 -18.86 30.71
CA GLN A 85 -9.66 -17.41 30.79
C GLN A 85 -8.45 -16.97 29.98
N GLU A 86 -7.29 -17.61 30.15
CA GLU A 86 -6.07 -17.36 29.38
C GLU A 86 -6.30 -17.54 27.87
N ALA A 87 -6.96 -18.63 27.45
CA ALA A 87 -7.31 -18.85 26.05
C ALA A 87 -8.28 -17.79 25.50
N THR A 88 -9.14 -17.22 26.35
CA THR A 88 -10.02 -16.12 25.95
C THR A 88 -9.23 -14.82 25.80
N GLU A 89 -8.33 -14.53 26.74
CA GLU A 89 -7.45 -13.35 26.70
C GLU A 89 -6.51 -13.39 25.49
N GLU A 90 -5.89 -14.54 25.20
CA GLU A 90 -5.05 -14.76 24.02
C GLU A 90 -5.83 -14.53 22.72
N LYS A 91 -7.06 -15.05 22.65
CA LYS A 91 -7.93 -14.83 21.48
C LYS A 91 -8.31 -13.36 21.31
N VAL A 92 -8.59 -12.64 22.39
CA VAL A 92 -8.89 -11.20 22.33
C VAL A 92 -7.65 -10.42 21.89
N GLN A 93 -6.46 -10.82 22.34
CA GLN A 93 -5.21 -10.20 21.93
C GLN A 93 -4.93 -10.42 20.43
N ASP A 94 -5.12 -11.63 19.89
CA ASP A 94 -4.98 -11.89 18.44
C ASP A 94 -5.93 -11.00 17.61
N LEU A 95 -7.18 -10.85 18.05
CA LEU A 95 -8.13 -9.95 17.37
C LEU A 95 -7.68 -8.48 17.43
N ARG A 96 -7.07 -8.05 18.53
CA ARG A 96 -6.54 -6.69 18.69
C ARG A 96 -5.33 -6.45 17.79
N ASP A 97 -4.39 -7.40 17.76
CA ASP A 97 -3.17 -7.32 16.95
C ASP A 97 -3.51 -7.25 15.45
N ARG A 98 -4.57 -7.94 15.01
CA ARG A 98 -5.10 -7.84 13.64
C ARG A 98 -5.60 -6.45 13.29
N LEU A 99 -6.38 -5.83 14.17
CA LEU A 99 -6.85 -4.45 13.96
C LEU A 99 -5.69 -3.45 13.97
N LEU A 100 -4.69 -3.68 14.82
CA LEU A 100 -3.48 -2.85 14.86
C LEU A 100 -2.65 -2.98 13.56
N LEU A 101 -2.54 -4.19 13.01
CA LEU A 101 -1.92 -4.43 11.71
C LEU A 101 -2.68 -3.71 10.58
N LEU A 102 -4.00 -3.78 10.60
CA LEU A 102 -4.86 -3.09 9.65
C LEU A 102 -4.68 -1.56 9.73
N ILE A 103 -4.61 -0.98 10.92
CA ILE A 103 -4.31 0.45 11.13
C ILE A 103 -2.96 0.84 10.53
N ASN A 104 -1.93 0.02 10.72
CA ASN A 104 -0.61 0.28 10.14
C ASN A 104 -0.64 0.28 8.61
N TYR A 105 -1.37 -0.67 8.01
CA TYR A 105 -1.57 -0.68 6.57
C TYR A 105 -2.35 0.55 6.10
N LEU A 106 -3.48 0.88 6.73
CA LEU A 106 -4.27 2.08 6.41
C LEU A 106 -3.47 3.38 6.51
N THR A 107 -2.60 3.49 7.51
CA THR A 107 -1.71 4.64 7.68
C THR A 107 -0.73 4.77 6.51
N THR A 108 -0.17 3.64 6.06
CA THR A 108 0.73 3.61 4.92
C THR A 108 0.00 3.91 3.62
N LEU A 109 -1.21 3.33 3.43
CA LEU A 109 -2.07 3.61 2.28
C LEU A 109 -2.39 5.09 2.15
N ASN A 110 -2.83 5.74 3.24
CA ASN A 110 -3.12 7.18 3.24
C ASN A 110 -1.89 7.99 2.80
N LYS A 111 -0.72 7.71 3.39
CA LYS A 111 0.53 8.39 3.02
C LYS A 111 0.85 8.22 1.54
N ASP A 112 0.67 7.02 1.00
CA ASP A 112 0.98 6.74 -0.40
C ASP A 112 -0.04 7.37 -1.36
N ILE A 113 -1.34 7.38 -1.03
CA ILE A 113 -2.39 8.07 -1.79
C ILE A 113 -2.05 9.56 -1.90
N VAL A 114 -1.76 10.22 -0.77
CA VAL A 114 -1.41 11.65 -0.73
C VAL A 114 -0.11 11.93 -1.50
N ALA A 115 0.93 11.11 -1.29
CA ALA A 115 2.20 11.28 -1.98
C ALA A 115 2.05 11.13 -3.51
N HIS A 116 1.19 10.23 -3.96
CA HIS A 116 0.86 10.08 -5.37
C HIS A 116 0.01 11.22 -5.91
N GLY A 117 -1.00 11.69 -5.16
CA GLY A 117 -1.76 12.89 -5.50
C GLY A 117 -0.86 14.09 -5.76
N ASN A 118 0.11 14.35 -4.88
CA ASN A 118 1.08 15.43 -5.08
C ASN A 118 1.91 15.27 -6.35
N ARG A 119 2.29 14.04 -6.72
CA ARG A 119 3.02 13.78 -7.98
C ARG A 119 2.14 13.98 -9.21
N MET A 120 0.88 13.56 -9.15
CA MET A 120 -0.10 13.82 -10.21
C MET A 120 -0.26 15.33 -10.42
N GLU A 121 -0.33 16.10 -9.33
CA GLU A 121 -0.44 17.55 -9.38
C GLU A 121 0.72 18.23 -10.09
N VAL A 122 1.95 17.87 -9.71
CA VAL A 122 3.15 18.37 -10.37
C VAL A 122 3.15 18.01 -11.86
N PHE A 123 2.74 16.79 -12.20
CA PHE A 123 2.76 16.31 -13.57
C PHE A 123 1.75 16.97 -14.48
N TYR A 124 0.46 17.04 -14.09
CA TYR A 124 -0.54 17.62 -14.99
C TYR A 124 -0.28 19.11 -15.22
N LYS A 125 0.23 19.84 -14.21
CA LYS A 125 0.65 21.24 -14.39
C LYS A 125 1.82 21.36 -15.37
N ALA A 126 2.84 20.53 -15.22
CA ALA A 126 3.98 20.50 -16.14
C ALA A 126 3.56 20.14 -17.57
N GLU A 127 2.62 19.20 -17.75
CA GLU A 127 2.07 18.88 -19.07
C GLU A 127 1.17 19.99 -19.64
N GLN A 128 0.48 20.78 -18.81
CA GLN A 128 -0.29 21.94 -19.28
C GLN A 128 0.63 23.10 -19.69
N ASP A 129 1.69 23.36 -18.92
CA ASP A 129 2.62 24.46 -19.16
C ASP A 129 3.58 24.15 -20.32
N HIS A 130 4.10 22.93 -20.37
CA HIS A 130 5.10 22.46 -21.33
C HIS A 130 4.71 21.10 -21.95
N PRO A 131 3.64 21.04 -22.76
CA PRO A 131 3.10 19.78 -23.27
C PRO A 131 4.03 19.07 -24.27
N ALA A 132 4.91 19.82 -24.94
CA ALA A 132 5.91 19.26 -25.84
C ALA A 132 7.19 18.79 -25.12
N ALA A 133 7.32 19.02 -23.80
CA ALA A 133 8.46 18.55 -23.03
C ALA A 133 8.25 17.10 -22.55
N MET A 134 9.33 16.38 -22.25
CA MET A 134 9.24 15.04 -21.65
C MET A 134 9.00 15.14 -20.14
N ASN A 135 7.76 15.37 -19.73
CA ASN A 135 7.36 15.34 -18.33
C ASN A 135 7.21 13.89 -17.86
N THR A 136 7.68 13.56 -16.65
CA THR A 136 7.67 12.17 -16.15
C THR A 136 7.17 12.09 -14.72
N VAL A 137 6.45 11.01 -14.41
CA VAL A 137 6.04 10.63 -13.05
C VAL A 137 6.66 9.29 -12.68
N TYR A 138 7.21 9.21 -11.48
CA TYR A 138 7.66 7.96 -10.89
C TYR A 138 6.56 7.33 -10.03
N PHE A 139 6.21 6.09 -10.38
CA PHE A 139 5.26 5.28 -9.64
C PHE A 139 5.98 4.41 -8.61
N ASN A 140 5.55 4.48 -7.35
CA ASN A 140 6.00 3.54 -6.33
C ASN A 140 5.16 2.26 -6.41
N VAL A 141 5.79 1.11 -6.15
CA VAL A 141 5.05 -0.15 -6.01
C VAL A 141 4.54 -0.24 -4.57
N ASN A 142 3.24 0.00 -4.37
CA ASN A 142 2.61 -0.14 -3.06
C ASN A 142 1.85 -1.47 -2.93
N LYS A 143 2.47 -2.46 -2.32
CA LYS A 143 1.82 -3.76 -2.03
C LYS A 143 0.88 -3.73 -0.83
N ASN A 144 0.76 -2.61 -0.12
CA ASN A 144 -0.09 -2.56 1.07
C ASN A 144 -1.57 -2.62 0.73
N PHE A 145 -1.98 -2.21 -0.48
CA PHE A 145 -3.36 -2.38 -0.96
C PHE A 145 -3.69 -3.88 -1.08
N GLU A 146 -2.83 -4.61 -1.79
CA GLU A 146 -2.92 -6.08 -1.90
C GLU A 146 -2.91 -6.73 -0.51
N ARG A 147 -2.03 -6.31 0.40
CA ARG A 147 -1.97 -6.86 1.76
C ARG A 147 -3.26 -6.66 2.56
N VAL A 148 -3.94 -5.51 2.43
CA VAL A 148 -5.24 -5.28 3.10
C VAL A 148 -6.32 -6.20 2.52
N ILE A 149 -6.32 -6.38 1.20
CA ILE A 149 -7.29 -7.23 0.49
C ILE A 149 -7.03 -8.72 0.74
N GLU A 150 -5.77 -9.13 0.77
CA GLU A 150 -5.32 -10.52 0.95
C GLU A 150 -5.28 -10.98 2.41
N MET A 151 -5.41 -10.05 3.38
CA MET A 151 -5.60 -10.44 4.77
C MET A 151 -6.84 -11.32 4.90
N ASP A 152 -6.82 -12.27 5.85
CA ASP A 152 -7.96 -13.14 6.12
C ASP A 152 -9.19 -12.32 6.52
N VAL A 153 -10.05 -12.07 5.52
CA VAL A 153 -11.27 -11.27 5.59
C VAL A 153 -12.18 -11.78 6.69
N LEU A 154 -12.27 -13.09 6.88
CA LEU A 154 -13.12 -13.69 7.91
C LEU A 154 -12.59 -13.41 9.32
N SER A 155 -11.27 -13.46 9.51
CA SER A 155 -10.66 -13.12 10.80
C SER A 155 -10.77 -11.62 11.11
N ASN A 156 -10.62 -10.76 10.11
CA ASN A 156 -10.86 -9.33 10.26
C ASN A 156 -12.33 -9.04 10.59
N PHE A 157 -13.27 -9.71 9.93
CA PHE A 157 -14.70 -9.60 10.23
C PHE A 157 -15.00 -9.98 11.68
N LYS A 158 -14.41 -11.08 12.18
CA LYS A 158 -14.54 -11.51 13.59
C LYS A 158 -13.97 -10.46 14.56
N ALA A 159 -12.86 -9.81 14.21
CA ALA A 159 -12.30 -8.73 15.03
C ALA A 159 -13.25 -7.54 15.09
N PHE A 160 -13.80 -7.10 13.95
CA PHE A 160 -14.82 -6.05 13.89
C PHE A 160 -16.05 -6.43 14.72
N GLN A 161 -16.57 -7.64 14.55
CA GLN A 161 -17.70 -8.13 15.33
C GLN A 161 -17.43 -8.08 16.83
N HIS A 162 -16.22 -8.44 17.27
CA HIS A 162 -15.85 -8.44 18.69
C HIS A 162 -15.80 -7.02 19.29
N PHE A 163 -15.10 -6.09 18.64
CA PHE A 163 -14.88 -4.74 19.19
C PHE A 163 -16.00 -3.74 18.88
N PHE A 164 -16.79 -3.97 17.81
CA PHE A 164 -17.83 -3.06 17.36
C PHE A 164 -19.25 -3.62 17.48
N GLY A 165 -19.44 -4.94 17.61
CA GLY A 165 -20.75 -5.59 17.54
C GLY A 165 -21.78 -5.13 18.59
N ASN A 166 -21.34 -4.52 19.68
CA ASN A 166 -22.19 -3.98 20.74
C ASN A 166 -22.53 -2.49 20.55
N THR A 167 -22.04 -1.84 19.49
CA THR A 167 -22.29 -0.43 19.20
C THR A 167 -23.58 -0.30 18.37
N SER A 168 -24.36 0.77 18.56
CA SER A 168 -25.56 1.07 17.74
C SER A 168 -25.24 1.42 16.28
N GLU A 169 -23.96 1.48 15.93
CA GLU A 169 -23.44 1.79 14.61
C GLU A 169 -23.44 0.55 13.72
N ASP A 170 -23.76 0.72 12.44
CA ASP A 170 -23.73 -0.35 11.44
C ASP A 170 -22.27 -0.72 11.10
N TRP A 171 -21.64 -1.47 12.01
CA TRP A 171 -20.24 -1.89 11.91
C TRP A 171 -19.99 -2.82 10.71
N GLN A 172 -21.04 -3.49 10.21
CA GLN A 172 -20.95 -4.32 9.01
C GLN A 172 -20.76 -3.43 7.78
N LYS A 173 -21.51 -2.34 7.69
CA LYS A 173 -21.31 -1.32 6.66
C LYS A 173 -19.91 -0.72 6.73
N LEU A 174 -19.42 -0.39 7.94
CA LEU A 174 -18.07 0.12 8.13
C LEU A 174 -16.99 -0.86 7.64
N PHE A 175 -17.18 -2.16 7.91
CA PHE A 175 -16.30 -3.21 7.40
C PHE A 175 -16.35 -3.32 5.88
N ILE A 176 -17.53 -3.30 5.26
CA ILE A 176 -17.66 -3.39 3.80
C ILE A 176 -17.00 -2.17 3.13
N ASN A 177 -17.31 -0.97 3.60
CA ASN A 177 -16.76 0.28 3.05
C ASN A 177 -15.21 0.31 3.10
N LEU A 178 -14.60 -0.24 4.15
CA LEU A 178 -13.14 -0.35 4.26
C LEU A 178 -12.54 -1.13 3.07
N TYR A 179 -13.10 -2.30 2.74
CA TYR A 179 -12.58 -3.14 1.67
C TYR A 179 -12.93 -2.56 0.30
N GLU A 180 -14.12 -1.98 0.13
CA GLU A 180 -14.50 -1.27 -1.10
C GLU A 180 -13.53 -0.12 -1.40
N LEU A 181 -13.17 0.69 -0.39
CA LEU A 181 -12.20 1.77 -0.55
C LEU A 181 -10.79 1.23 -0.86
N ALA A 182 -10.35 0.18 -0.17
CA ALA A 182 -9.04 -0.42 -0.42
C ALA A 182 -8.95 -1.01 -1.84
N GLU A 183 -9.99 -1.69 -2.31
CA GLU A 183 -10.09 -2.23 -3.66
C GLU A 183 -10.17 -1.13 -4.71
N PHE A 184 -11.00 -0.12 -4.49
CA PHE A 184 -11.11 1.05 -5.36
C PHE A 184 -9.75 1.72 -5.59
N TYR A 185 -9.01 2.02 -4.52
CA TYR A 185 -7.70 2.65 -4.67
C TYR A 185 -6.68 1.73 -5.34
N ASN A 186 -6.70 0.42 -5.05
CA ASN A 186 -5.83 -0.55 -5.71
C ASN A 186 -6.02 -0.53 -7.23
N GLU A 187 -7.26 -0.61 -7.69
CA GLU A 187 -7.58 -0.60 -9.11
C GLU A 187 -7.34 0.77 -9.75
N ALA A 188 -7.65 1.87 -9.05
CA ALA A 188 -7.36 3.22 -9.50
C ALA A 188 -5.84 3.41 -9.74
N PHE A 189 -4.99 2.90 -8.85
CA PHE A 189 -3.54 2.95 -9.01
C PHE A 189 -3.05 2.16 -10.23
N LYS A 190 -3.57 0.95 -10.45
CA LYS A 190 -3.22 0.12 -11.60
C LYS A 190 -3.65 0.78 -12.91
N ASP A 191 -4.87 1.31 -12.96
CA ASP A 191 -5.39 1.98 -14.14
C ASP A 191 -4.59 3.25 -14.47
N LEU A 192 -4.30 4.08 -13.46
CA LEU A 192 -3.47 5.27 -13.60
C LEU A 192 -2.10 4.94 -14.18
N LYS A 193 -1.41 3.93 -13.61
CA LYS A 193 -0.10 3.48 -14.09
C LYS A 193 -0.16 3.02 -15.55
N ARG A 194 -1.15 2.21 -15.91
CA ARG A 194 -1.35 1.71 -17.28
C ARG A 194 -1.57 2.86 -18.27
N LYS A 195 -2.43 3.83 -17.91
CA LYS A 195 -2.70 5.02 -18.75
C LYS A 195 -1.44 5.86 -18.94
N TYR A 196 -0.67 6.06 -17.87
CA TYR A 196 0.60 6.77 -17.94
C TYR A 196 1.62 6.08 -18.84
N GLU A 197 1.82 4.77 -18.67
CA GLU A 197 2.75 4.01 -19.51
C GLU A 197 2.35 4.08 -21.00
N SER A 198 1.05 4.00 -21.30
CA SER A 198 0.55 4.18 -22.67
C SER A 198 0.88 5.58 -23.21
N HIS A 199 0.54 6.62 -22.45
CA HIS A 199 0.76 8.01 -22.85
C HIS A 199 2.24 8.31 -23.12
N ILE A 200 3.12 7.95 -22.19
CA ILE A 200 4.56 8.20 -22.34
C ILE A 200 5.16 7.41 -23.50
N ASN A 201 4.76 6.16 -23.71
CA ASN A 201 5.24 5.37 -24.83
C ASN A 201 4.85 6.00 -26.18
N ASP A 202 3.61 6.46 -26.30
CA ASP A 202 3.13 7.14 -27.51
C ASP A 202 3.85 8.48 -27.72
N LYS A 203 4.01 9.28 -26.65
CA LYS A 203 4.74 10.55 -26.69
C LYS A 203 6.20 10.37 -27.13
N VAL A 204 6.92 9.43 -26.52
CA VAL A 204 8.31 9.08 -26.90
C VAL A 204 8.38 8.65 -28.36
N LYS A 205 7.45 7.82 -28.81
CA LYS A 205 7.41 7.31 -30.19
C LYS A 205 7.21 8.45 -31.19
N THR A 206 6.27 9.36 -30.92
CA THR A 206 6.00 10.51 -31.80
C THR A 206 7.18 11.48 -31.81
N MET A 207 7.79 11.77 -30.66
CA MET A 207 9.00 12.61 -30.57
C MET A 207 10.18 12.03 -31.37
N LYS A 208 10.40 10.72 -31.30
CA LYS A 208 11.41 10.05 -32.16
C LYS A 208 11.07 10.21 -33.64
N GLY A 209 9.80 10.09 -34.00
CA GLY A 209 9.32 10.34 -35.37
C GLY A 209 9.62 11.77 -35.83
N ILE A 210 9.35 12.77 -34.99
CA ILE A 210 9.69 14.18 -35.24
C ILE A 210 11.19 14.35 -35.48
N ALA A 211 12.04 13.74 -34.65
CA ALA A 211 13.49 13.82 -34.80
C ALA A 211 13.98 13.21 -36.12
N VAL A 212 13.41 12.07 -36.54
CA VAL A 212 13.71 11.45 -37.83
C VAL A 212 13.29 12.33 -39.00
N ASP A 213 12.09 12.92 -38.93
CA ASP A 213 11.60 13.82 -39.98
C ASP A 213 12.44 15.10 -40.07
N MET A 214 12.86 15.66 -38.93
CA MET A 214 13.79 16.79 -38.88
C MET A 214 15.13 16.46 -39.54
N HIS A 215 15.68 15.27 -39.27
CA HIS A 215 16.91 14.82 -39.93
C HIS A 215 16.73 14.69 -41.45
N ASN A 216 15.61 14.10 -41.89
CA ASN A 216 15.29 13.98 -43.32
C ASN A 216 15.13 15.34 -43.99
N MET A 217 14.47 16.30 -43.32
CA MET A 217 14.33 17.67 -43.80
C MET A 217 15.69 18.35 -43.96
N LEU A 218 16.58 18.26 -42.97
CA LEU A 218 17.90 18.88 -43.04
C LEU A 218 18.76 18.27 -44.17
N ASN A 219 18.67 16.95 -44.39
CA ASN A 219 19.35 16.30 -45.51
C ASN A 219 18.79 16.73 -46.87
N ALA A 220 17.46 16.89 -46.97
CA ALA A 220 16.81 17.37 -48.19
C ALA A 220 17.18 18.84 -48.48
N ILE A 221 17.26 19.68 -47.45
CA ILE A 221 17.75 21.06 -47.55
C ILE A 221 19.18 21.09 -48.09
N ALA A 222 20.09 20.28 -47.54
CA ALA A 222 21.48 20.25 -47.99
C ALA A 222 21.60 19.84 -49.48
N ARG A 223 20.85 18.80 -49.89
CA ARG A 223 20.80 18.36 -51.30
C ARG A 223 20.27 19.45 -52.22
N LEU A 224 19.18 20.13 -51.82
CA LEU A 224 18.62 21.20 -52.63
C LEU A 224 19.63 22.34 -52.83
N VAL A 225 20.37 22.73 -51.79
CA VAL A 225 21.43 23.73 -51.91
C VAL A 225 22.51 23.28 -52.90
N ASP A 226 22.95 22.03 -52.83
CA ASP A 226 23.96 21.48 -53.73
C ASP A 226 23.45 21.38 -55.19
N ASP A 227 22.19 20.98 -55.41
CA ASP A 227 21.57 20.95 -56.74
C ASP A 227 21.50 22.35 -57.38
N TYR A 228 21.21 23.37 -56.58
CA TYR A 228 21.24 24.77 -57.02
C TYR A 228 22.68 25.23 -57.33
N ARG A 229 23.69 24.82 -56.55
CA ARG A 229 25.10 25.11 -56.82
C ARG A 229 25.58 24.45 -58.12
N ASP A 230 25.19 23.21 -58.35
CA ASP A 230 25.58 22.46 -59.55
C ASP A 230 24.92 23.06 -60.81
N LYS A 231 23.66 23.49 -60.72
CA LYS A 231 22.93 24.05 -61.87
C LYS A 231 23.30 25.49 -62.21
N TYR A 232 23.51 26.34 -61.19
CA TYR A 232 23.66 27.80 -61.38
C TYR A 232 25.06 28.31 -61.04
N GLY A 233 25.89 27.52 -60.37
CA GLY A 233 27.25 27.89 -59.97
C GLY A 233 27.35 28.56 -58.60
N GLN A 234 28.56 28.57 -58.05
CA GLN A 234 28.87 29.01 -56.67
C GLN A 234 28.52 30.47 -56.39
N GLU A 235 28.57 31.34 -57.40
CA GLU A 235 28.33 32.78 -57.24
C GLU A 235 26.84 33.15 -57.35
N ASP A 236 26.03 32.29 -57.98
CA ASP A 236 24.66 32.63 -58.40
C ASP A 236 23.59 31.79 -57.70
N TYR A 237 23.92 30.65 -57.08
CA TYR A 237 22.92 29.74 -56.48
C TYR A 237 22.02 30.42 -55.43
N LEU A 238 22.57 31.34 -54.62
CA LEU A 238 21.82 32.11 -53.62
C LEU A 238 20.94 33.23 -54.20
N LYS A 239 21.04 33.54 -55.50
CA LYS A 239 20.13 34.49 -56.15
C LYS A 239 18.73 33.90 -56.35
N HIS A 240 18.57 32.59 -56.19
CA HIS A 240 17.29 31.90 -56.29
C HIS A 240 16.61 31.80 -54.93
N SER A 241 15.34 32.24 -54.89
CA SER A 241 14.53 32.36 -53.67
C SER A 241 14.47 31.06 -52.86
N TRP A 242 14.26 29.90 -53.53
CA TRP A 242 14.22 28.59 -52.88
C TRP A 242 15.54 28.22 -52.22
N SER A 243 16.66 28.37 -52.95
CA SER A 243 18.00 28.07 -52.44
C SER A 243 18.38 28.96 -51.27
N HIS A 244 18.07 30.25 -51.37
CA HIS A 244 18.30 31.21 -50.30
C HIS A 244 17.56 30.82 -49.01
N LEU A 245 16.25 30.55 -49.12
CA LEU A 245 15.42 30.15 -47.98
C LEU A 245 15.95 28.90 -47.27
N VAL A 246 16.26 27.84 -48.01
CA VAL A 246 16.73 26.59 -47.37
C VAL A 246 18.14 26.72 -46.81
N ASN A 247 19.00 27.51 -47.44
CA ASN A 247 20.36 27.78 -46.97
C ASN A 247 20.37 28.59 -45.65
N GLU A 248 19.38 29.44 -45.41
CA GLU A 248 19.23 30.18 -44.15
C GLU A 248 18.69 29.32 -42.99
N TYR A 249 17.89 28.30 -43.29
CA TYR A 249 17.26 27.48 -42.26
C TYR A 249 18.27 26.66 -41.44
N THR A 250 19.23 25.98 -42.11
CA THR A 250 20.18 25.08 -41.42
C THR A 250 21.04 25.80 -40.37
N PRO A 251 21.65 26.97 -40.66
CA PRO A 251 22.37 27.74 -39.65
C PRO A 251 21.48 28.18 -38.49
N ALA A 252 20.26 28.66 -38.76
CA ALA A 252 19.33 29.08 -37.72
C ALA A 252 18.96 27.92 -36.78
N HIS A 253 18.72 26.73 -37.34
CA HIS A 253 18.43 25.54 -36.57
C HIS A 253 19.58 25.12 -35.65
N TYR A 254 20.81 25.06 -36.16
CA TYR A 254 21.98 24.70 -35.35
C TYR A 254 22.35 25.78 -34.33
N ALA A 255 22.14 27.07 -34.64
CA ALA A 255 22.35 28.16 -33.70
C ALA A 255 21.45 27.99 -32.46
N TYR A 256 20.18 27.64 -32.67
CA TYR A 256 19.25 27.33 -31.58
C TYR A 256 19.72 26.12 -30.75
N LEU A 257 20.15 25.03 -31.41
CA LEU A 257 20.63 23.85 -30.69
C LEU A 257 21.87 24.15 -29.83
N GLU A 258 22.79 24.98 -30.31
CA GLU A 258 23.96 25.39 -29.53
C GLU A 258 23.57 26.32 -28.38
N GLU A 259 22.65 27.27 -28.59
CA GLU A 259 22.12 28.14 -27.52
C GLU A 259 21.51 27.32 -26.37
N VAL A 260 20.70 26.32 -26.71
CA VAL A 260 20.08 25.41 -25.72
C VAL A 260 21.15 24.60 -24.97
N LYS A 261 22.14 24.10 -25.69
CA LYS A 261 23.25 23.32 -25.12
C LYS A 261 24.11 24.16 -24.16
N GLU A 262 24.38 25.42 -24.50
CA GLU A 262 25.13 26.35 -23.62
C GLU A 262 24.38 26.65 -22.32
N LYS A 263 23.04 26.70 -22.36
CA LYS A 263 22.20 26.88 -21.16
C LYS A 263 22.05 25.61 -20.32
N GLY A 264 22.43 24.45 -20.85
CA GLY A 264 22.21 23.16 -20.20
C GLY A 264 20.76 22.68 -20.26
N ASP A 265 19.97 23.23 -21.18
CA ASP A 265 18.56 22.91 -21.36
C ASP A 265 18.35 21.80 -22.41
N VAL A 266 17.10 21.37 -22.58
CA VAL A 266 16.68 20.41 -23.61
C VAL A 266 15.95 21.17 -24.73
N PRO A 267 16.14 20.80 -26.02
CA PRO A 267 15.46 21.48 -27.11
C PRO A 267 13.94 21.44 -26.98
N ASP A 268 13.32 22.61 -26.97
CA ASP A 268 11.87 22.78 -26.99
C ASP A 268 11.34 22.67 -28.42
N PHE A 269 10.47 21.68 -28.66
CA PHE A 269 9.80 21.49 -29.94
C PHE A 269 8.84 22.62 -30.28
N ARG A 270 8.24 23.28 -29.28
CA ARG A 270 7.37 24.43 -29.51
C ARG A 270 8.14 25.59 -30.10
N TYR A 271 9.33 25.86 -29.55
CA TYR A 271 10.23 26.86 -30.12
C TYR A 271 10.60 26.54 -31.58
N ILE A 272 10.93 25.28 -31.88
CA ILE A 272 11.23 24.85 -33.26
C ILE A 272 10.01 25.05 -34.17
N ALA A 273 8.80 24.69 -33.71
CA ALA A 273 7.58 24.82 -34.48
C ALA A 273 7.24 26.29 -34.80
N ASP A 274 7.36 27.19 -33.82
CA ASP A 274 6.87 28.57 -33.91
C ASP A 274 7.93 29.56 -34.42
N ASN A 275 9.20 29.36 -34.06
CA ASN A 275 10.27 30.31 -34.39
C ASN A 275 11.14 29.87 -35.56
N LEU A 276 11.16 28.58 -35.92
CA LEU A 276 11.96 28.08 -37.05
C LEU A 276 11.07 27.59 -38.20
N LEU A 277 10.22 26.60 -37.95
CA LEU A 277 9.42 25.98 -39.00
C LEU A 277 8.28 26.87 -39.50
N PHE A 278 7.63 27.65 -38.63
CA PHE A 278 6.57 28.54 -39.07
C PHE A 278 7.05 29.66 -39.99
N PRO A 279 8.10 30.44 -39.65
CA PRO A 279 8.64 31.44 -40.57
C PRO A 279 9.13 30.80 -41.87
N PHE A 280 9.80 29.64 -41.80
CA PHE A 280 10.25 28.89 -42.96
C PHE A 280 9.08 28.56 -43.92
N ILE A 281 8.01 27.93 -43.40
CA ILE A 281 6.84 27.56 -44.20
C ILE A 281 6.15 28.81 -44.76
N LYS A 282 6.05 29.89 -43.98
CA LYS A 282 5.40 31.12 -44.42
C LYS A 282 6.15 31.71 -45.63
N THR A 283 7.46 31.87 -45.53
CA THR A 283 8.30 32.36 -46.63
C THR A 283 8.23 31.41 -47.83
N ALA A 284 8.23 30.09 -47.60
CA ALA A 284 8.08 29.11 -48.66
C ALA A 284 6.74 29.24 -49.41
N MET A 285 5.64 29.52 -48.71
CA MET A 285 4.33 29.76 -49.33
C MET A 285 4.30 31.06 -50.15
N ASP A 286 5.04 32.09 -49.72
CA ASP A 286 5.16 33.34 -50.47
C ASP A 286 5.96 33.12 -51.77
N ILE A 287 7.09 32.40 -51.72
CA ILE A 287 7.86 32.02 -52.91
C ILE A 287 7.01 31.19 -53.86
N ARG A 288 6.32 30.17 -53.36
CA ARG A 288 5.43 29.31 -54.16
C ARG A 288 4.36 30.13 -54.89
N SER A 289 3.76 31.11 -54.21
CA SER A 289 2.71 31.96 -54.79
C SER A 289 3.22 32.82 -55.95
N ASN A 290 4.49 33.23 -55.91
CA ASN A 290 5.10 34.12 -56.91
C ASN A 290 5.80 33.37 -58.05
N GLU A 291 6.54 32.31 -57.72
CA GLU A 291 7.47 31.62 -58.62
C GLU A 291 7.08 30.15 -58.91
N GLY A 292 6.19 29.57 -58.10
CA GLY A 292 5.90 28.14 -58.13
C GLY A 292 6.92 27.28 -57.37
N TYR A 293 6.79 25.96 -57.48
CA TYR A 293 7.79 25.02 -56.97
C TYR A 293 8.95 24.88 -57.95
N ASP A 294 10.15 24.64 -57.42
CA ASP A 294 11.27 24.16 -58.24
C ASP A 294 11.10 22.68 -58.62
N ASP A 295 11.89 22.24 -59.59
CA ASP A 295 11.99 20.85 -60.02
C ASP A 295 13.02 20.05 -59.20
N MET A 296 13.52 20.62 -58.09
CA MET A 296 14.65 20.09 -57.31
C MET A 296 14.25 19.59 -55.91
N GLY A 297 12.97 19.73 -55.52
CA GLY A 297 12.44 19.13 -54.28
C GLY A 297 12.00 20.11 -53.21
N SER A 298 11.86 21.41 -53.52
CA SER A 298 11.25 22.42 -52.62
C SER A 298 9.92 21.98 -52.03
N ARG A 299 9.07 21.33 -52.84
CA ARG A 299 7.78 20.80 -52.41
C ARG A 299 7.91 19.79 -51.28
N ASP A 300 8.80 18.81 -51.42
CA ASP A 300 8.97 17.73 -50.43
C ASP A 300 9.46 18.29 -49.10
N ILE A 301 10.36 19.27 -49.13
CA ILE A 301 10.87 19.93 -47.92
C ILE A 301 9.75 20.64 -47.15
N ILE A 302 8.86 21.34 -47.85
CA ILE A 302 7.71 22.01 -47.22
C ILE A 302 6.71 21.00 -46.65
N GLU A 303 6.44 19.92 -47.38
CA GLU A 303 5.53 18.87 -46.93
C GLU A 303 6.06 18.22 -45.65
N VAL A 304 7.37 17.95 -45.57
CA VAL A 304 8.04 17.45 -44.36
C VAL A 304 8.00 18.50 -43.24
N ALA A 305 8.36 19.75 -43.49
CA ALA A 305 8.33 20.83 -42.49
C ALA A 305 6.91 21.01 -41.88
N SER A 306 5.89 20.95 -42.72
CA SER A 306 4.49 21.03 -42.31
C SER A 306 4.07 19.80 -41.51
N THR A 307 4.52 18.62 -41.90
CA THR A 307 4.27 17.36 -41.16
C THR A 307 4.89 17.39 -39.77
N ILE A 308 6.11 17.91 -39.65
CA ILE A 308 6.78 18.06 -38.36
C ILE A 308 5.97 18.97 -37.43
N ARG A 309 5.54 20.14 -37.91
CA ARG A 309 4.70 21.05 -37.09
C ARG A 309 3.39 20.41 -36.66
N LYS A 310 2.73 19.67 -37.56
CA LYS A 310 1.49 18.95 -37.22
C LYS A 310 1.73 17.90 -36.13
N LYS A 311 2.81 17.11 -36.23
CA LYS A 311 3.18 16.11 -35.22
C LYS A 311 3.52 16.75 -33.87
N ILE A 312 4.19 17.91 -33.87
CA ILE A 312 4.45 18.67 -32.63
C ILE A 312 3.12 19.10 -32.00
N TRP A 313 2.23 19.69 -32.79
CA TRP A 313 0.91 20.09 -32.32
C TRP A 313 0.06 18.90 -31.81
N GLU A 314 0.10 17.75 -32.49
CA GLU A 314 -0.55 16.52 -32.03
C GLU A 314 -0.02 16.09 -30.65
N VAL A 315 1.31 16.09 -30.44
CA VAL A 315 1.89 15.80 -29.12
C VAL A 315 1.40 16.78 -28.07
N GLU A 316 1.35 18.07 -28.42
CA GLU A 316 0.89 19.10 -27.47
C GLU A 316 -0.57 18.90 -27.07
N GLU A 317 -1.44 18.66 -28.05
CA GLU A 317 -2.86 18.47 -27.80
C GLU A 317 -3.14 17.18 -27.00
N TYR A 318 -2.55 16.04 -27.39
CA TYR A 318 -2.73 14.80 -26.65
C TYR A 318 -2.19 14.89 -25.22
N SER A 319 -1.06 15.59 -25.01
CA SER A 319 -0.50 15.80 -23.68
C SER A 319 -1.40 16.69 -22.83
N THR A 320 -1.96 17.76 -23.41
CA THR A 320 -2.90 18.65 -22.72
C THR A 320 -4.20 17.93 -22.36
N GLN A 321 -4.75 17.13 -23.28
CA GLN A 321 -5.94 16.32 -23.03
C GLN A 321 -5.69 15.31 -21.90
N TYR A 322 -4.56 14.60 -21.96
CA TYR A 322 -4.17 13.66 -20.91
C TYR A 322 -3.99 14.35 -19.56
N ALA A 323 -3.35 15.52 -19.54
CA ALA A 323 -3.20 16.33 -18.33
C ALA A 323 -4.56 16.70 -17.72
N GLY A 324 -5.54 17.11 -18.54
CA GLY A 324 -6.89 17.38 -18.07
C GLY A 324 -7.60 16.16 -17.47
N ASP A 325 -7.33 14.96 -17.97
CA ASP A 325 -7.88 13.74 -17.38
C ASP A 325 -7.17 13.34 -16.08
N ILE A 326 -5.87 13.60 -15.96
CA ILE A 326 -5.12 13.43 -14.70
C ILE A 326 -5.58 14.44 -13.65
N GLU A 327 -5.82 15.70 -14.04
CA GLU A 327 -6.36 16.74 -13.16
C GLU A 327 -7.72 16.33 -12.59
N LYS A 328 -8.64 15.82 -13.43
CA LYS A 328 -9.94 15.30 -12.95
C LYS A 328 -9.77 14.15 -11.97
N GLN A 329 -8.89 13.18 -12.27
CA GLN A 329 -8.65 12.06 -11.37
C GLN A 329 -8.03 12.51 -10.05
N TYR A 330 -7.09 13.45 -10.09
CA TYR A 330 -6.51 14.07 -8.90
C TYR A 330 -7.61 14.71 -8.03
N ASN A 331 -8.39 15.63 -8.62
CA ASN A 331 -9.43 16.36 -7.89
C ASN A 331 -10.49 15.43 -7.28
N ASN A 332 -10.87 14.37 -7.98
CA ASN A 332 -11.93 13.47 -7.52
C ASN A 332 -11.46 12.42 -6.51
N TYR A 333 -10.21 11.94 -6.61
CA TYR A 333 -9.80 10.70 -5.93
C TYR A 333 -8.48 10.78 -5.15
N PHE A 334 -7.55 11.66 -5.53
CA PHE A 334 -6.20 11.70 -4.94
C PHE A 334 -5.86 13.03 -4.25
N CYS A 335 -6.72 14.03 -4.35
CA CYS A 335 -6.62 15.27 -3.59
C CYS A 335 -6.71 14.94 -2.09
N PRO A 336 -5.87 15.54 -1.22
CA PRO A 336 -5.91 15.28 0.23
C PRO A 336 -7.30 15.49 0.86
N ASP A 337 -8.13 16.33 0.26
CA ASP A 337 -9.46 16.68 0.75
C ASP A 337 -10.60 15.86 0.16
N ASN A 338 -10.32 14.81 -0.63
CA ASN A 338 -11.36 14.02 -1.27
C ASN A 338 -12.18 13.18 -0.27
N GLU A 339 -13.45 12.93 -0.61
CA GLU A 339 -14.41 12.27 0.26
C GLU A 339 -14.00 10.82 0.59
N SER A 340 -13.53 10.05 -0.39
CA SER A 340 -13.11 8.66 -0.20
C SER A 340 -11.92 8.51 0.74
N LEU A 341 -10.95 9.43 0.67
CA LEU A 341 -9.81 9.45 1.58
C LEU A 341 -10.23 9.86 2.99
N LYS A 342 -11.13 10.84 3.12
CA LYS A 342 -11.72 11.24 4.40
C LYS A 342 -12.45 10.06 5.04
N GLU A 343 -13.28 9.35 4.29
CA GLU A 343 -13.99 8.16 4.76
C GLU A 343 -13.01 7.06 5.22
N LEU A 344 -11.93 6.81 4.46
CA LEU A 344 -10.88 5.88 4.86
C LEU A 344 -10.22 6.28 6.19
N MET A 345 -9.95 7.58 6.39
CA MET A 345 -9.38 8.08 7.64
C MET A 345 -10.37 8.03 8.81
N GLU A 346 -11.66 8.26 8.55
CA GLU A 346 -12.70 8.12 9.57
C GLU A 346 -12.83 6.67 10.04
N ILE A 347 -12.84 5.71 9.10
CA ILE A 347 -12.81 4.28 9.41
C ILE A 347 -11.59 3.94 10.27
N LYS A 348 -10.41 4.40 9.86
CA LYS A 348 -9.17 4.20 10.62
C LYS A 348 -9.28 4.74 12.06
N SER A 349 -9.76 5.96 12.22
CA SER A 349 -9.94 6.61 13.52
C SER A 349 -10.93 5.85 14.42
N LYS A 350 -12.03 5.34 13.83
CA LYS A 350 -12.99 4.51 14.54
C LYS A 350 -12.35 3.20 15.04
N ILE A 351 -11.49 2.56 14.25
CA ILE A 351 -10.72 1.38 14.68
C ILE A 351 -9.77 1.75 15.83
N GLU A 352 -9.01 2.83 15.70
CA GLU A 352 -8.09 3.31 16.75
C GLU A 352 -8.81 3.61 18.08
N SER A 353 -10.06 4.08 18.03
CA SER A 353 -10.84 4.38 19.25
C SER A 353 -11.34 3.16 20.02
N LYS A 354 -11.34 1.97 19.39
CA LYS A 354 -11.92 0.73 19.93
C LYS A 354 -10.90 -0.27 20.43
N ILE A 355 -9.66 -0.15 19.95
CA ILE A 355 -8.51 -0.93 20.42
C ILE A 355 -7.72 -0.16 21.46
#